data_AF-A0A2H9N6V3-F1
#
_entry.id   AF-A0A2H9N6V3-F1
#
_cell.length_a   1.000
_cell.length_b   1.000
_cell.length_c   1.000
_cell.angle_alpha   90.00
_cell.angle_beta   90.00
_cell.angle_gamma   90.00
#
_symmetry.space_group_name_H-M   'P 1'
#
loop_
_entity.id
_entity.type
_entity.pdbx_description
1 polymer ?
#
loop_
_entity_poly.entity_id
_entity_poly.type
_entity_poly.pdbx_seq_one_letter_code
_entity_poly.pdbx_strand_id
1 'polypeptide(L)'
;MINEIKVKSILNKHKKRDDWFLDDYTVNQYSGCSLNCIYYYVRGSKYGANLAKKLCVKINAPELLDKELKRRAEKEEYGIIALSSSTEPYMPIEEKFNLTRRILEIILKYRFPVEIATKSKLVLRDLDLLWQVDKSAILPEDLKSRLNRGVIISFSISTLDIKLAKILESRAPSPLERLETLKKCKEKGFLVGVNYIPVLPFLSDSEDQIDEMIKTAKEYGADFVFVGGLTLFGKEPYDSKILYYQFLENYYPDLLSKYKSLYRIFFAPTKEYQMILNKRAERNCEKYGIKIGFCSKIN
;
A
#
# COMPACT_ATOMS: atom_id res chain seq x y z
N MET A 1 20.36 14.08 -4.30
CA MET A 1 20.83 13.34 -5.50
C MET A 1 20.05 12.04 -5.61
N ILE A 2 19.33 11.86 -6.71
CA ILE A 2 18.64 10.62 -7.06
C ILE A 2 19.65 9.75 -7.81
N ASN A 3 19.73 8.46 -7.49
CA ASN A 3 20.67 7.55 -8.14
C ASN A 3 19.97 6.70 -9.20
N GLU A 4 20.41 6.74 -10.44
CA GLU A 4 19.88 5.90 -11.50
C GLU A 4 20.67 4.59 -11.56
N ILE A 5 19.97 3.45 -11.52
CA ILE A 5 20.58 2.13 -11.47
C ILE A 5 19.97 1.19 -12.50
N LYS A 6 20.75 0.18 -12.91
CA LYS A 6 20.26 -0.95 -13.70
C LYS A 6 20.15 -2.19 -12.82
N VAL A 7 19.10 -2.98 -13.03
CA VAL A 7 18.86 -4.25 -12.33
C VAL A 7 18.73 -5.42 -13.31
N LYS A 8 18.75 -6.66 -12.79
CA LYS A 8 18.68 -7.89 -13.61
C LYS A 8 17.27 -8.44 -13.80
N SER A 9 16.34 -8.07 -12.92
CA SER A 9 14.94 -8.50 -12.90
C SER A 9 14.11 -7.42 -12.20
N ILE A 10 12.82 -7.31 -12.55
CA ILE A 10 11.89 -6.37 -11.91
C ILE A 10 10.60 -7.04 -11.41
N LEU A 11 10.18 -8.13 -12.04
CA LEU A 11 9.01 -8.93 -11.67
C LEU A 11 9.39 -10.01 -10.66
N ASN A 12 8.87 -9.90 -9.44
CA ASN A 12 8.98 -10.95 -8.43
C ASN A 12 7.69 -11.76 -8.38
N LYS A 13 7.76 -13.10 -8.38
CA LYS A 13 6.61 -14.00 -8.21
C LYS A 13 6.57 -14.53 -6.78
N HIS A 14 5.42 -14.46 -6.14
CA HIS A 14 5.25 -15.05 -4.81
C HIS A 14 5.14 -16.57 -4.89
N LYS A 15 5.50 -17.24 -3.78
CA LYS A 15 5.29 -18.69 -3.65
C LYS A 15 3.81 -19.05 -3.45
N LYS A 16 3.07 -18.16 -2.80
CA LYS A 16 1.62 -18.22 -2.56
C LYS A 16 1.07 -16.81 -2.78
N ARG A 17 -0.11 -16.69 -3.37
CA ARG A 17 -0.86 -15.43 -3.47
C ARG A 17 -1.02 -14.78 -2.09
N ASP A 18 -0.89 -13.46 -2.03
CA ASP A 18 -1.13 -12.70 -0.80
C ASP A 18 -2.60 -12.80 -0.38
N ASP A 19 -2.85 -12.99 0.91
CA ASP A 19 -4.22 -13.23 1.40
C ASP A 19 -5.05 -11.92 1.50
N TRP A 20 -4.41 -10.75 1.49
CA TRP A 20 -5.08 -9.44 1.62
C TRP A 20 -5.17 -8.74 0.26
N PHE A 21 -4.03 -8.55 -0.40
CA PHE A 21 -3.92 -7.81 -1.66
C PHE A 21 -4.06 -8.70 -2.91
N LEU A 22 -4.22 -10.01 -2.72
CA LEU A 22 -4.42 -11.01 -3.77
C LEU A 22 -3.36 -10.99 -4.88
N ASP A 23 -2.21 -10.35 -4.64
CA ASP A 23 -1.14 -10.26 -5.60
C ASP A 23 -0.38 -11.58 -5.69
N ASP A 24 -0.05 -11.95 -6.92
CA ASP A 24 0.82 -13.07 -7.27
C ASP A 24 2.23 -12.58 -7.61
N TYR A 25 2.30 -11.31 -8.03
CA TYR A 25 3.51 -10.67 -8.51
C TYR A 25 3.71 -9.29 -7.88
N THR A 26 4.96 -8.89 -7.72
CA THR A 26 5.30 -7.50 -7.37
C THR A 26 6.28 -6.90 -8.36
N VAL A 27 6.12 -5.60 -8.60
CA VAL A 27 7.01 -4.80 -9.45
C VAL A 27 7.40 -3.55 -8.67
N ASN A 28 8.69 -3.38 -8.38
CA ASN A 28 9.19 -2.22 -7.62
C ASN A 28 10.21 -1.45 -8.45
N GLN A 29 9.77 -0.41 -9.17
CA GLN A 29 10.60 0.42 -10.06
C GLN A 29 11.54 1.37 -9.31
N TYR A 30 11.30 1.56 -8.02
CA TYR A 30 12.16 2.34 -7.14
C TYR A 30 12.80 1.48 -6.06
N SER A 31 13.86 2.00 -5.44
CA SER A 31 14.42 1.50 -4.19
C SER A 31 14.53 2.66 -3.21
N GLY A 32 13.80 2.53 -2.10
CA GLY A 32 13.56 3.63 -1.17
C GLY A 32 12.27 4.38 -1.47
N CYS A 33 11.81 5.19 -0.51
CA CYS A 33 10.61 6.00 -0.66
C CYS A 33 10.88 7.44 -0.18
N SER A 34 10.60 8.42 -1.04
CA SER A 34 10.81 9.85 -0.77
C SER A 34 9.75 10.45 0.15
N LEU A 35 8.60 9.79 0.31
CA LEU A 35 7.56 10.18 1.27
C LEU A 35 8.04 10.05 2.73
N ASN A 36 9.04 9.21 2.99
CA ASN A 36 9.80 9.19 4.25
C ASN A 36 8.95 9.03 5.52
N CYS A 37 7.90 8.21 5.49
CA CYS A 37 7.06 7.98 6.67
C CYS A 37 7.88 7.36 7.82
N ILE A 38 7.64 7.81 9.06
CA ILE A 38 8.41 7.38 10.24
C ILE A 38 8.29 5.86 10.47
N TYR A 39 7.09 5.31 10.30
CA TYR A 39 6.78 3.89 10.48
C TYR A 39 7.07 3.01 9.25
N TYR A 40 7.85 3.48 8.28
CA TYR A 40 8.04 2.76 7.01
C TYR A 40 8.69 1.37 7.22
N TYR A 41 7.85 0.32 7.19
CA TYR A 41 8.19 -1.04 7.61
C TYR A 41 9.36 -1.68 6.85
N VAL A 42 9.67 -1.20 5.65
CA VAL A 42 10.82 -1.67 4.87
C VAL A 42 12.13 -1.41 5.63
N ARG A 43 12.20 -0.35 6.45
CA ARG A 43 13.36 -0.06 7.31
C ARG A 43 13.46 -1.06 8.46
N GLY A 44 14.49 -1.90 8.39
CA GLY A 44 14.78 -2.94 9.38
C GLY A 44 14.08 -4.28 9.12
N SER A 45 13.28 -4.41 8.06
CA SER A 45 12.65 -5.67 7.69
C SER A 45 13.38 -6.38 6.55
N LYS A 46 13.02 -7.65 6.31
CA LYS A 46 13.55 -8.46 5.20
C LYS A 46 13.34 -7.81 3.82
N TYR A 47 12.29 -6.98 3.68
CA TYR A 47 11.96 -6.29 2.43
C TYR A 47 12.94 -5.15 2.13
N GLY A 48 13.62 -4.63 3.15
CA GLY A 48 14.66 -3.60 3.02
C GLY A 48 16.08 -4.14 3.06
N ALA A 49 16.30 -5.44 3.15
CA ALA A 49 17.65 -6.03 3.25
C ALA A 49 18.57 -5.62 2.08
N ASN A 50 17.99 -5.38 0.90
CA ASN A 50 18.68 -4.92 -0.31
C ASN A 50 18.30 -3.48 -0.69
N LEU A 51 17.78 -2.69 0.25
CA LEU A 51 17.42 -1.29 -0.01
C LEU A 51 18.68 -0.48 -0.25
N ALA A 52 18.67 0.37 -1.27
CA ALA A 52 19.76 1.29 -1.49
C ALA A 52 19.81 2.33 -0.35
N LYS A 53 21.02 2.72 0.06
CA LYS A 53 21.22 3.77 1.09
C LYS A 53 20.64 5.14 0.68
N LYS A 54 20.42 5.33 -0.62
CA LYS A 54 19.81 6.52 -1.22
C LYS A 54 18.67 6.09 -2.12
N LEU A 55 17.73 6.99 -2.39
CA LEU A 55 16.65 6.76 -3.34
C LEU A 55 17.23 6.43 -4.72
N CYS A 56 16.90 5.24 -5.22
CA CYS A 56 17.32 4.79 -6.54
C CYS A 56 16.14 4.61 -7.50
N VAL A 57 16.40 4.90 -8.76
CA VAL A 57 15.48 4.72 -9.89
C VAL A 57 16.01 3.59 -10.76
N LYS A 58 15.22 2.53 -10.95
CA LYS A 58 15.60 1.39 -11.79
C LYS A 58 15.26 1.72 -13.25
N ILE A 59 16.15 2.43 -13.92
CA ILE A 59 15.87 3.03 -15.26
C ILE A 59 15.56 1.99 -16.33
N ASN A 60 16.04 0.76 -16.17
CA ASN A 60 15.79 -0.34 -17.11
C ASN A 60 14.58 -1.23 -16.71
N ALA A 61 13.75 -0.78 -15.77
CA ALA A 61 12.59 -1.54 -15.29
C ALA A 61 11.58 -1.84 -16.41
N PRO A 62 11.21 -0.90 -17.30
CA PRO A 62 10.27 -1.19 -18.38
C PRO A 62 10.79 -2.26 -19.35
N GLU A 63 12.06 -2.20 -19.75
CA GLU A 63 12.64 -3.15 -20.70
C GLU A 63 12.74 -4.56 -20.11
N LEU A 64 12.92 -4.68 -18.78
CA LEU A 64 12.89 -5.96 -18.09
C LEU A 64 11.46 -6.49 -17.96
N LEU A 65 10.52 -5.63 -17.54
CA LEU A 65 9.13 -6.03 -17.33
C LEU A 65 8.50 -6.54 -18.63
N ASP A 66 8.79 -5.90 -19.77
CA ASP A 66 8.28 -6.35 -21.06
C ASP A 66 8.69 -7.80 -21.37
N LYS A 67 9.97 -8.13 -21.16
CA LYS A 67 10.49 -9.49 -21.37
C LYS A 67 9.93 -10.49 -20.35
N GLU A 68 9.79 -10.08 -19.10
CA GLU A 68 9.33 -10.93 -18.01
C GLU A 68 7.82 -11.24 -18.13
N LEU A 69 6.98 -10.24 -18.42
CA LEU A 69 5.54 -10.43 -18.63
C LEU A 69 5.22 -11.15 -19.93
N LYS A 70 5.98 -10.91 -21.02
CA LYS A 70 5.84 -11.70 -22.26
C LYS A 70 5.93 -13.20 -21.97
N ARG A 71 6.96 -13.62 -21.22
CA ARG A 71 7.17 -15.03 -20.86
C ARG A 71 6.06 -15.59 -19.97
N ARG A 72 5.44 -14.77 -19.11
CA ARG A 72 4.32 -15.21 -18.27
C ARG A 72 3.04 -15.33 -19.10
N ALA A 73 2.77 -14.38 -19.98
CA ALA A 73 1.63 -14.40 -20.89
C ALA A 73 1.68 -15.59 -21.86
N GLU A 74 2.85 -15.89 -22.45
CA GLU A 74 3.07 -17.06 -23.32
C GLU A 74 2.80 -18.40 -22.62
N LYS A 75 2.87 -18.43 -21.28
CA LYS A 75 2.58 -19.60 -20.44
C LYS A 75 1.22 -19.54 -19.78
N GLU A 76 0.42 -18.51 -20.09
CA GLU A 76 -0.87 -18.24 -19.45
C GLU A 76 -0.81 -18.10 -17.92
N GLU A 77 0.35 -17.70 -17.38
CA GLU A 77 0.58 -17.52 -15.94
C GLU A 77 0.11 -16.14 -15.46
N TYR A 78 -1.17 -15.82 -15.68
CA TYR A 78 -1.79 -14.56 -15.23
C TYR A 78 -1.92 -14.51 -13.70
N GLY A 79 -1.81 -13.30 -13.16
CA GLY A 79 -1.88 -13.04 -11.72
C GLY A 79 -1.89 -11.53 -11.45
N ILE A 80 -2.37 -11.14 -10.27
CA ILE A 80 -2.42 -9.71 -9.91
C ILE A 80 -1.00 -9.21 -9.63
N ILE A 81 -0.66 -8.07 -10.22
CA ILE A 81 0.61 -7.37 -9.97
C ILE A 81 0.37 -6.28 -8.92
N ALA A 82 0.95 -6.41 -7.73
CA ALA A 82 1.05 -5.29 -6.80
C ALA A 82 2.17 -4.34 -7.25
N LEU A 83 1.77 -3.14 -7.65
CA LEU A 83 2.69 -2.12 -8.11
C LEU A 83 3.33 -1.41 -6.93
N SER A 84 4.65 -1.41 -6.88
CA SER A 84 5.46 -0.78 -5.84
C SER A 84 5.12 -1.26 -4.42
N SER A 85 4.88 -2.57 -4.26
CA SER A 85 4.53 -3.24 -2.99
C SER A 85 5.41 -2.86 -1.78
N SER A 86 6.66 -2.47 -2.03
CA SER A 86 7.65 -2.13 -1.00
C SER A 86 8.17 -0.70 -1.16
N THR A 87 7.51 0.15 -1.95
CA THR A 87 7.87 1.56 -2.15
C THR A 87 6.59 2.40 -2.36
N GLU A 88 6.60 3.38 -3.26
CA GLU A 88 5.45 4.20 -3.62
C GLU A 88 5.54 4.46 -5.14
N PRO A 89 4.52 4.06 -5.92
CA PRO A 89 4.61 4.19 -7.38
C PRO A 89 4.53 5.65 -7.85
N TYR A 90 3.92 6.53 -7.08
CA TYR A 90 3.60 7.89 -7.48
C TYR A 90 4.30 8.95 -6.61
N MET A 91 5.54 8.67 -6.22
CA MET A 91 6.41 9.64 -5.54
C MET A 91 6.62 10.90 -6.40
N PRO A 92 6.97 12.07 -5.82
CA PRO A 92 7.23 13.27 -6.62
C PRO A 92 8.22 13.10 -7.77
N ILE A 93 9.20 12.20 -7.63
CA ILE A 93 10.18 11.90 -8.69
C ILE A 93 9.55 11.22 -9.92
N GLU A 94 8.39 10.58 -9.79
CA GLU A 94 7.66 9.94 -10.89
C GLU A 94 7.14 10.96 -11.92
N GLU A 95 6.93 12.22 -11.54
CA GLU A 95 6.59 13.30 -12.50
C GLU A 95 7.69 13.48 -13.55
N LYS A 96 8.96 13.29 -13.17
CA LYS A 96 10.11 13.39 -14.07
C LYS A 96 10.40 12.07 -14.79
N PHE A 97 10.43 10.97 -14.04
CA PHE A 97 10.91 9.69 -14.57
C PHE A 97 9.86 8.90 -15.36
N ASN A 98 8.57 9.11 -15.06
CA ASN A 98 7.44 8.50 -15.73
C ASN A 98 7.53 6.96 -15.87
N LEU A 99 8.20 6.29 -14.92
CA LEU A 99 8.42 4.84 -14.96
C LEU A 99 7.13 4.08 -14.64
N THR A 100 6.30 4.61 -13.75
CA THR A 100 5.01 3.99 -13.42
C THR A 100 4.13 3.94 -14.65
N ARG A 101 4.00 5.04 -15.39
CA ARG A 101 3.19 5.05 -16.62
C ARG A 101 3.72 4.06 -17.65
N ARG A 102 5.04 4.04 -17.91
CA ARG A 102 5.67 3.07 -18.83
C ARG A 102 5.45 1.61 -18.40
N ILE A 103 5.44 1.34 -17.09
CA ILE A 103 5.13 0.02 -16.54
C ILE A 103 3.66 -0.34 -16.77
N LEU A 104 2.74 0.59 -16.55
CA LEU A 104 1.32 0.38 -16.80
C LEU A 104 1.02 0.13 -18.29
N GLU A 105 1.76 0.76 -19.21
CA GLU A 105 1.65 0.49 -20.66
C GLU A 105 2.03 -0.96 -21.00
N ILE A 106 3.06 -1.49 -20.33
CA ILE A 106 3.48 -2.88 -20.50
C ILE A 106 2.49 -3.85 -19.86
N ILE A 107 1.97 -3.51 -18.67
CA ILE A 107 0.91 -4.29 -18.00
C ILE A 107 -0.33 -4.37 -18.89
N LEU A 108 -0.74 -3.26 -19.51
CA LEU A 108 -1.83 -3.21 -20.48
C LEU A 108 -1.53 -4.11 -21.69
N LYS A 109 -0.33 -3.98 -22.29
CA LYS A 109 0.08 -4.77 -23.46
C LYS A 109 -0.08 -6.27 -23.25
N TYR A 110 0.29 -6.77 -22.07
CA TYR A 110 0.18 -8.19 -21.73
C TYR A 110 -1.06 -8.54 -20.91
N ARG A 111 -1.99 -7.58 -20.69
CA ARG A 111 -3.28 -7.76 -20.04
C ARG A 111 -3.22 -8.36 -18.63
N PHE A 112 -2.25 -7.95 -17.83
CA PHE A 112 -2.19 -8.34 -16.42
C PHE A 112 -3.09 -7.42 -15.57
N PRO A 113 -3.80 -7.96 -14.57
CA PRO A 113 -4.46 -7.13 -13.56
C PRO A 113 -3.44 -6.49 -12.62
N VAL A 114 -3.79 -5.33 -12.05
CA VAL A 114 -2.89 -4.53 -11.19
C VAL A 114 -3.60 -4.03 -9.93
N GLU A 115 -2.91 -4.15 -8.80
CA GLU A 115 -3.25 -3.51 -7.54
C GLU A 115 -2.28 -2.36 -7.29
N ILE A 116 -2.83 -1.21 -6.85
CA ILE A 116 -2.06 -0.01 -6.56
C ILE A 116 -2.45 0.52 -5.18
N ALA A 117 -1.58 0.32 -4.20
CA ALA A 117 -1.62 1.04 -2.94
C ALA A 117 -0.77 2.32 -3.00
N THR A 118 -1.38 3.49 -2.79
CA THR A 118 -0.67 4.79 -2.87
C THR A 118 -1.10 5.78 -1.79
N LYS A 119 -0.27 6.80 -1.56
CA LYS A 119 -0.63 8.02 -0.81
C LYS A 119 -0.74 9.24 -1.72
N SER A 120 -0.48 9.09 -3.01
CA SER A 120 -0.26 10.20 -3.94
C SER A 120 -1.48 10.52 -4.78
N LYS A 121 -1.68 11.81 -5.06
CA LYS A 121 -2.65 12.30 -6.04
C LYS A 121 -2.22 12.06 -7.50
N LEU A 122 -0.95 11.75 -7.73
CA LEU A 122 -0.40 11.62 -9.09
C LEU A 122 -0.96 10.40 -9.84
N VAL A 123 -1.56 9.44 -9.15
CA VAL A 123 -2.34 8.35 -9.78
C VAL A 123 -3.43 8.87 -10.72
N LEU A 124 -3.96 10.07 -10.48
CA LEU A 124 -4.97 10.69 -11.34
C LEU A 124 -4.48 10.94 -12.78
N ARG A 125 -3.16 11.07 -12.97
CA ARG A 125 -2.53 11.25 -14.30
C ARG A 125 -2.78 10.05 -15.20
N ASP A 126 -2.81 8.85 -14.64
CA ASP A 126 -2.77 7.58 -15.38
C ASP A 126 -4.14 6.86 -15.41
N LEU A 127 -5.23 7.54 -15.03
CA LEU A 127 -6.57 6.94 -15.04
C LEU A 127 -7.04 6.54 -16.44
N ASP A 128 -6.58 7.23 -17.49
CA ASP A 128 -6.86 6.88 -18.89
C ASP A 128 -6.32 5.49 -19.24
N LEU A 129 -5.09 5.21 -18.79
CA LEU A 129 -4.40 3.96 -19.02
C LEU A 129 -4.93 2.85 -18.10
N LEU A 130 -5.15 3.17 -16.82
CA LEU A 130 -5.73 2.23 -15.86
C LEU A 130 -7.12 1.77 -16.27
N TRP A 131 -7.92 2.63 -16.89
CA TRP A 131 -9.24 2.23 -17.40
C TRP A 131 -9.11 1.15 -18.49
N GLN A 132 -8.14 1.28 -19.39
CA GLN A 132 -7.88 0.27 -20.41
C GLN A 132 -7.38 -1.04 -19.80
N VAL A 133 -6.54 -0.99 -18.76
CA VAL A 133 -6.12 -2.17 -18.00
C VAL A 133 -7.33 -2.83 -17.35
N ASP A 134 -8.19 -2.06 -16.69
CA ASP A 134 -9.37 -2.58 -15.98
C ASP A 134 -10.32 -3.36 -16.89
N LYS A 135 -10.46 -2.92 -18.15
CA LYS A 135 -11.33 -3.56 -19.14
C LYS A 135 -10.73 -4.75 -19.85
N SER A 136 -9.40 -4.78 -19.99
CA SER A 136 -8.72 -5.77 -20.84
C SER A 136 -7.98 -6.85 -20.07
N ALA A 137 -7.77 -6.67 -18.77
CA ALA A 137 -7.01 -7.60 -17.94
C ALA A 137 -7.62 -9.00 -17.90
N ILE A 138 -6.75 -10.00 -17.96
CA ILE A 138 -7.10 -11.41 -17.82
C ILE A 138 -6.96 -11.77 -16.35
N LEU A 139 -8.09 -11.89 -15.66
CA LEU A 139 -8.14 -12.32 -14.27
C LEU A 139 -7.82 -13.82 -14.15
N PRO A 140 -7.06 -14.22 -13.11
CA PRO A 140 -6.92 -15.63 -12.74
C PRO A 140 -8.29 -16.31 -12.58
N GLU A 141 -8.41 -17.56 -13.02
CA GLU A 141 -9.68 -18.29 -13.05
C GLU A 141 -10.35 -18.34 -11.66
N ASP A 142 -9.56 -18.55 -10.61
CA ASP A 142 -10.01 -18.62 -9.24
C ASP A 142 -10.50 -17.27 -8.66
N LEU A 143 -10.23 -16.15 -9.34
CA LEU A 143 -10.69 -14.81 -8.96
C LEU A 143 -11.87 -14.31 -9.79
N LYS A 144 -12.17 -14.87 -10.96
CA LYS A 144 -13.22 -14.37 -11.86
C LYS A 144 -14.61 -14.31 -11.22
N SER A 145 -14.90 -15.21 -10.27
CA SER A 145 -16.17 -15.24 -9.54
C SER A 145 -16.26 -14.21 -8.42
N ARG A 146 -15.13 -13.62 -7.99
CA ARG A 146 -15.02 -12.75 -6.82
C ARG A 146 -14.64 -11.32 -7.17
N LEU A 147 -13.93 -11.14 -8.27
CA LEU A 147 -13.41 -9.87 -8.76
C LEU A 147 -13.85 -9.68 -10.21
N ASN A 148 -14.42 -8.52 -10.51
CA ASN A 148 -14.85 -8.14 -11.86
C ASN A 148 -14.11 -6.90 -12.38
N ARG A 149 -12.91 -6.66 -11.84
CA ARG A 149 -12.07 -5.51 -12.14
C ARG A 149 -10.62 -5.95 -12.36
N GLY A 150 -10.01 -5.42 -13.41
CA GLY A 150 -8.59 -5.57 -13.67
C GLY A 150 -7.72 -4.61 -12.86
N VAL A 151 -8.32 -3.55 -12.29
CA VAL A 151 -7.62 -2.55 -11.48
C VAL A 151 -8.25 -2.38 -10.11
N ILE A 152 -7.42 -2.45 -9.07
CA ILE A 152 -7.77 -2.11 -7.70
C ILE A 152 -6.88 -0.93 -7.27
N ILE A 153 -7.49 0.15 -6.78
CA ILE A 153 -6.74 1.33 -6.29
C ILE A 153 -7.06 1.55 -4.82
N SER A 154 -6.05 1.49 -3.97
CA SER A 154 -6.22 1.68 -2.53
C SER A 154 -5.37 2.85 -2.02
N PHE A 155 -5.92 3.61 -1.07
CA PHE A 155 -5.24 4.77 -0.50
C PHE A 155 -4.86 4.53 0.96
N SER A 156 -3.57 4.63 1.28
CA SER A 156 -3.11 4.46 2.66
C SER A 156 -3.41 5.69 3.50
N ILE A 157 -4.07 5.48 4.64
CA ILE A 157 -4.33 6.50 5.66
C ILE A 157 -3.98 5.86 7.01
N SER A 158 -3.21 6.54 7.87
CA SER A 158 -2.86 6.03 9.21
C SER A 158 -3.59 6.73 10.35
N THR A 159 -4.20 7.88 10.06
CA THR A 159 -5.04 8.67 10.96
C THR A 159 -5.79 9.74 10.13
N LEU A 160 -6.94 10.18 10.62
CA LEU A 160 -7.63 11.39 10.12
C LEU A 160 -7.12 12.67 10.79
N ASP A 161 -6.37 12.57 11.89
CA ASP A 161 -5.74 13.71 12.54
C ASP A 161 -4.61 14.28 11.65
N ILE A 162 -4.88 15.44 11.07
CA ILE A 162 -3.96 16.17 10.18
C ILE A 162 -2.65 16.53 10.89
N LYS A 163 -2.68 16.86 12.19
CA LYS A 163 -1.48 17.23 12.96
C LYS A 163 -0.59 16.00 13.14
N LEU A 164 -1.16 14.88 13.55
CA LEU A 164 -0.44 13.62 13.68
C LEU A 164 0.11 13.13 12.33
N ALA A 165 -0.71 13.19 11.27
CA ALA A 165 -0.29 12.82 9.92
C ALA A 165 0.89 13.67 9.42
N LYS A 166 0.89 14.98 9.68
CA LYS A 166 1.99 15.89 9.30
C LYS A 166 3.32 15.53 9.99
N ILE A 167 3.28 15.01 11.21
CA ILE A 167 4.47 14.54 11.93
C ILE A 167 4.97 13.22 11.32
N LEU A 168 4.08 12.23 11.18
CA LEU A 168 4.42 10.87 10.75
C LEU A 168 4.76 10.76 9.26
N GLU A 169 4.13 11.59 8.44
CA GLU A 169 4.12 11.49 6.97
C GLU A 169 4.34 12.86 6.31
N SER A 170 5.26 13.67 6.85
CA SER A 170 5.52 15.07 6.47
C SER A 170 5.67 15.37 4.97
N ARG A 171 6.00 14.38 4.13
CA ARG A 171 6.17 14.55 2.68
C ARG A 171 5.08 13.88 1.84
N ALA A 172 4.12 13.22 2.47
CA ALA A 172 2.96 12.65 1.79
C ALA A 172 1.82 13.69 1.76
N PRO A 173 0.92 13.63 0.77
CA PRO A 173 -0.33 14.39 0.78
C PRO A 173 -1.11 14.15 2.08
N SER A 174 -1.88 15.14 2.51
CA SER A 174 -2.72 15.01 3.72
C SER A 174 -3.76 13.89 3.60
N PRO A 175 -4.28 13.35 4.72
CA PRO A 175 -5.37 12.35 4.69
C PRO A 175 -6.56 12.80 3.83
N LEU A 176 -6.96 14.07 3.95
CA LEU A 176 -8.06 14.64 3.15
C LEU A 176 -7.74 14.64 1.65
N GLU A 177 -6.54 15.05 1.23
CA GLU A 177 -6.15 14.99 -0.18
C GLU A 177 -6.18 13.56 -0.74
N ARG A 178 -5.83 12.56 0.07
CA ARG A 178 -5.91 11.14 -0.31
C ARG A 178 -7.35 10.69 -0.48
N LEU A 179 -8.24 11.07 0.43
CA LEU A 179 -9.68 10.77 0.35
C LEU A 179 -10.34 11.45 -0.87
N GLU A 180 -10.01 12.72 -1.14
CA GLU A 180 -10.48 13.42 -2.34
C GLU A 180 -9.95 12.77 -3.63
N THR A 181 -8.72 12.26 -3.60
CA THR A 181 -8.16 11.50 -4.74
C THR A 181 -8.90 10.18 -4.93
N LEU A 182 -9.19 9.46 -3.84
CA LEU A 182 -10.00 8.24 -3.86
C LEU A 182 -11.37 8.50 -4.49
N LYS A 183 -12.06 9.57 -4.06
CA LYS A 183 -13.37 9.94 -4.59
C LYS A 183 -13.33 10.20 -6.10
N LYS A 184 -12.31 10.91 -6.59
CA LYS A 184 -12.12 11.12 -8.04
C LYS A 184 -11.89 9.81 -8.80
N CYS A 185 -11.14 8.87 -8.24
CA CYS A 185 -11.01 7.53 -8.82
C CYS A 185 -12.36 6.79 -8.81
N LYS A 186 -13.15 6.90 -7.74
CA LYS A 186 -14.48 6.30 -7.64
C LYS A 186 -15.44 6.85 -8.70
N GLU A 187 -15.45 8.18 -8.91
CA GLU A 187 -16.27 8.87 -9.91
C GLU A 187 -15.93 8.42 -11.35
N LYS A 188 -14.71 7.97 -11.59
CA LYS A 188 -14.30 7.35 -12.87
C LYS A 188 -14.65 5.86 -12.98
N GLY A 189 -15.30 5.30 -11.97
CA GLY A 189 -15.77 3.93 -11.96
C GLY A 189 -14.70 2.90 -11.65
N PHE A 190 -13.65 3.24 -10.90
CA PHE A 190 -12.69 2.25 -10.39
C PHE A 190 -13.21 1.56 -9.13
N LEU A 191 -12.70 0.35 -8.85
CA LEU A 191 -12.82 -0.28 -7.54
C LEU A 191 -11.78 0.34 -6.62
N VAL A 192 -12.24 1.04 -5.59
CA VAL A 192 -11.36 1.83 -4.72
C VAL A 192 -11.55 1.51 -3.25
N GLY A 193 -10.51 1.69 -2.45
CA GLY A 193 -10.60 1.46 -1.02
C GLY A 193 -9.60 2.24 -0.18
N VAL A 194 -9.79 2.15 1.13
CA VAL A 194 -8.87 2.74 2.11
C VAL A 194 -8.06 1.63 2.77
N ASN A 195 -6.74 1.77 2.77
CA ASN A 195 -5.87 0.99 3.62
C ASN A 195 -5.68 1.79 4.91
N TYR A 196 -6.48 1.49 5.94
CA TYR A 196 -6.23 1.97 7.30
C TYR A 196 -5.04 1.21 7.91
N ILE A 197 -3.88 1.40 7.28
CA ILE A 197 -2.65 0.65 7.53
C ILE A 197 -1.47 1.64 7.48
N PRO A 198 -0.77 1.84 8.60
CA PRO A 198 -1.01 1.20 9.90
C PRO A 198 -2.08 1.92 10.76
N VAL A 199 -2.85 1.14 11.52
CA VAL A 199 -3.50 1.60 12.76
C VAL A 199 -2.43 1.74 13.84
N LEU A 200 -2.38 2.90 14.49
CA LEU A 200 -1.35 3.31 15.44
C LEU A 200 -1.84 3.08 16.88
N PRO A 201 -1.26 2.16 17.65
CA PRO A 201 -1.72 1.87 19.01
C PRO A 201 -1.82 3.12 19.90
N PHE A 202 -2.93 3.31 20.61
CA PHE A 202 -3.25 4.48 21.45
C PHE A 202 -3.33 5.84 20.74
N LEU A 203 -3.09 5.90 19.42
CA LEU A 203 -3.08 7.15 18.64
C LEU A 203 -4.15 7.17 17.56
N SER A 204 -4.54 6.00 17.03
CA SER A 204 -5.56 5.87 15.99
C SER A 204 -6.38 4.57 16.11
N ASP A 205 -6.35 3.90 17.27
CA ASP A 205 -6.93 2.56 17.48
C ASP A 205 -8.15 2.53 18.43
N SER A 206 -8.62 3.69 18.90
CA SER A 206 -9.83 3.75 19.73
C SER A 206 -11.09 3.37 18.93
N GLU A 207 -12.17 3.02 19.63
CA GLU A 207 -13.45 2.68 19.00
C GLU A 207 -13.96 3.82 18.12
N ASP A 208 -13.94 5.04 18.65
CA ASP A 208 -14.43 6.23 17.94
C ASP A 208 -13.57 6.54 16.71
N GLN A 209 -12.24 6.40 16.80
CA GLN A 209 -11.35 6.65 15.65
C GLN A 209 -11.52 5.59 14.55
N ILE A 210 -11.75 4.33 14.91
CA ILE A 210 -12.01 3.28 13.92
C ILE A 210 -13.38 3.48 13.27
N ASP A 211 -14.41 3.83 14.05
CA ASP A 211 -15.74 4.18 13.55
C ASP A 211 -15.65 5.38 12.58
N GLU A 212 -14.99 6.46 12.99
CA GLU A 212 -14.82 7.68 12.20
C GLU A 212 -14.07 7.40 10.89
N MET A 213 -12.98 6.62 10.93
CA MET A 213 -12.23 6.25 9.72
C MET A 213 -13.10 5.48 8.73
N ILE A 214 -13.82 4.46 9.19
CA ILE A 214 -14.63 3.60 8.31
C ILE A 214 -15.83 4.36 7.77
N LYS A 215 -16.49 5.17 8.60
CA LYS A 215 -17.56 6.09 8.20
C LYS A 215 -17.07 7.05 7.11
N THR A 216 -15.95 7.73 7.36
CA THR A 216 -15.37 8.69 6.42
C THR A 216 -14.98 8.01 5.11
N ALA A 217 -14.34 6.84 5.16
CA ALA A 217 -14.01 6.07 3.96
C ALA A 217 -15.27 5.78 3.11
N LYS A 218 -16.37 5.38 3.74
CA LYS A 218 -17.66 5.15 3.08
C LYS A 218 -18.23 6.42 2.46
N GLU A 219 -18.22 7.54 3.18
CA GLU A 219 -18.71 8.85 2.70
C GLU A 219 -17.93 9.34 1.46
N TYR A 220 -16.64 9.03 1.39
CA TYR A 220 -15.78 9.32 0.24
C TYR A 220 -15.90 8.30 -0.91
N GLY A 221 -16.75 7.28 -0.76
CA GLY A 221 -17.09 6.33 -1.82
C GLY A 221 -16.18 5.10 -1.88
N ALA A 222 -15.43 4.78 -0.82
CA ALA A 222 -14.68 3.54 -0.74
C ALA A 222 -15.60 2.31 -0.86
N ASP A 223 -15.18 1.34 -1.68
CA ASP A 223 -15.86 0.05 -1.83
C ASP A 223 -15.43 -0.94 -0.74
N PHE A 224 -14.21 -0.77 -0.22
CA PHE A 224 -13.62 -1.60 0.82
C PHE A 224 -12.67 -0.81 1.73
N VAL A 225 -12.42 -1.38 2.91
CA VAL A 225 -11.39 -0.92 3.84
C VAL A 225 -10.54 -2.11 4.29
N PHE A 226 -9.23 -1.94 4.34
CA PHE A 226 -8.35 -2.80 5.11
C PHE A 226 -7.97 -2.12 6.41
N VAL A 227 -7.97 -2.86 7.52
CA VAL A 227 -7.56 -2.35 8.83
C VAL A 227 -6.43 -3.24 9.35
N GLY A 228 -5.24 -2.68 9.52
CA GLY A 228 -4.05 -3.45 9.89
C GLY A 228 -3.16 -2.72 10.87
N GLY A 229 -2.71 -3.42 11.91
CA GLY A 229 -1.90 -2.83 12.97
C GLY A 229 -0.49 -2.42 12.54
N LEU A 230 0.05 -1.40 13.19
CA LEU A 230 1.43 -0.95 13.03
C LEU A 230 2.44 -2.08 13.25
N THR A 231 3.40 -2.22 12.34
CA THR A 231 4.57 -3.09 12.51
C THR A 231 5.84 -2.24 12.65
N LEU A 232 6.72 -2.65 13.57
CA LEU A 232 7.97 -1.96 13.90
C LEU A 232 9.13 -2.95 13.85
N PHE A 233 10.01 -2.76 12.87
CA PHE A 233 11.14 -3.64 12.60
C PHE A 233 12.48 -3.02 13.02
N GLY A 234 13.45 -3.90 13.24
CA GLY A 234 14.84 -3.52 13.40
C GLY A 234 15.20 -2.87 14.74
N LYS A 235 16.49 -2.56 14.89
CA LYS A 235 17.10 -1.98 16.09
C LYS A 235 18.20 -0.96 15.75
N GLU A 236 18.52 -0.77 14.48
CA GLU A 236 19.50 0.20 14.02
C GLU A 236 18.91 1.62 13.98
N PRO A 237 19.73 2.68 14.02
CA PRO A 237 19.26 4.07 14.13
C PRO A 237 18.22 4.51 13.10
N TYR A 238 18.25 3.92 11.89
CA TYR A 238 17.35 4.25 10.79
C TYR A 238 16.24 3.20 10.59
N ASP A 239 16.12 2.22 11.48
CA ASP A 239 15.05 1.23 11.43
C ASP A 239 13.72 1.80 11.90
N SER A 240 12.63 1.27 11.37
CA SER A 240 11.27 1.76 11.66
C SER A 240 10.96 1.78 13.16
N LYS A 241 11.39 0.76 13.92
CA LYS A 241 11.18 0.71 15.38
C LYS A 241 11.86 1.84 16.11
N ILE A 242 13.12 2.13 15.79
CA ILE A 242 13.91 3.16 16.49
C ILE A 242 13.39 4.56 16.15
N LEU A 243 13.14 4.83 14.87
CA LEU A 243 12.57 6.11 14.43
C LEU A 243 11.20 6.37 15.05
N TYR A 244 10.36 5.33 15.17
CA TYR A 244 9.05 5.46 15.79
C TYR A 244 9.15 5.72 17.30
N TYR A 245 10.10 5.10 18.01
CA TYR A 245 10.34 5.40 19.43
C TYR A 245 10.85 6.82 19.65
N GLN A 246 11.73 7.33 18.77
CA GLN A 246 12.15 8.74 18.81
C GLN A 246 10.98 9.69 18.56
N PHE A 247 10.07 9.34 17.65
CA PHE A 247 8.82 10.08 17.47
C PHE A 247 8.00 10.10 18.76
N LEU A 248 7.79 8.95 19.41
CA LEU A 248 7.03 8.91 20.66
C LEU A 248 7.72 9.71 21.76
N GLU A 249 9.04 9.62 21.92
CA GLU A 249 9.79 10.37 22.92
C GLU A 249 9.62 11.90 22.76
N ASN A 250 9.60 12.39 21.52
CA ASN A 250 9.48 13.81 21.23
C ASN A 250 8.05 14.37 21.32
N TYR A 251 7.04 13.57 20.97
CA TYR A 251 5.66 14.05 20.78
C TYR A 251 4.64 13.41 21.74
N TYR A 252 4.88 12.19 22.21
CA TYR A 252 3.98 11.41 23.05
C TYR A 252 4.75 10.57 24.10
N PRO A 253 5.56 11.20 24.97
CA PRO A 253 6.48 10.49 25.86
C PRO A 253 5.78 9.49 26.79
N ASP A 254 4.55 9.80 27.21
CA ASP A 254 3.73 8.93 28.06
C ASP A 254 3.35 7.60 27.40
N LEU A 255 3.39 7.51 26.08
CA LEU A 255 3.08 6.29 25.32
C LEU A 255 4.32 5.41 25.09
N LEU A 256 5.54 5.93 25.26
CA LEU A 256 6.77 5.22 24.91
C LEU A 256 6.91 3.89 25.66
N SER A 257 6.59 3.86 26.96
CA SER A 257 6.66 2.65 27.79
C SER A 257 5.66 1.58 27.32
N LYS A 258 4.42 1.99 26.96
CA LYS A 258 3.38 1.10 26.43
C LYS A 258 3.80 0.48 25.11
N TYR A 259 4.35 1.28 24.20
CA TYR A 259 4.88 0.80 22.92
C TYR A 259 6.08 -0.13 23.10
N LYS A 260 7.04 0.21 23.96
CA LYS A 260 8.17 -0.67 24.27
C LYS A 260 7.72 -2.03 24.80
N SER A 261 6.65 -2.06 25.60
CA SER A 261 6.03 -3.31 26.07
C SER A 261 5.37 -4.08 24.91
N LEU A 262 4.51 -3.40 24.13
CA LEU A 262 3.76 -4.01 23.02
C LEU A 262 4.65 -4.62 21.93
N TYR A 263 5.79 -3.99 21.65
CA TYR A 263 6.76 -4.40 20.63
C TYR A 263 8.05 -4.97 21.22
N ARG A 264 8.03 -5.45 22.47
CA ARG A 264 9.20 -6.00 23.17
C ARG A 264 9.76 -7.24 22.48
N ILE A 265 8.88 -8.19 22.18
CA ILE A 265 9.25 -9.53 21.72
C ILE A 265 9.21 -9.61 20.19
N PHE A 266 8.19 -9.01 19.57
CA PHE A 266 7.93 -9.17 18.14
C PHE A 266 7.77 -7.82 17.43
N PHE A 267 7.77 -7.85 16.10
CA PHE A 267 7.61 -6.64 15.28
C PHE A 267 6.15 -6.18 15.17
N ALA A 268 5.19 -7.05 15.49
CA ALA A 268 3.76 -6.76 15.45
C ALA A 268 3.15 -6.79 16.86
N PRO A 269 2.02 -6.10 17.09
CA PRO A 269 1.23 -6.23 18.31
C PRO A 269 0.81 -7.67 18.56
N THR A 270 0.37 -7.97 19.79
CA THR A 270 -0.10 -9.30 20.18
C THR A 270 -1.27 -9.77 19.32
N LYS A 271 -1.47 -11.09 19.22
CA LYS A 271 -2.64 -11.66 18.53
C LYS A 271 -3.96 -11.15 19.12
N GLU A 272 -3.99 -10.94 20.43
CA GLU A 272 -5.15 -10.39 21.13
C GLU A 272 -5.46 -8.96 20.64
N TYR A 273 -4.45 -8.08 20.58
CA TYR A 273 -4.62 -6.74 20.02
C TYR A 273 -5.17 -6.79 18.59
N GLN A 274 -4.58 -7.64 17.75
CA GLN A 274 -5.02 -7.79 16.35
C GLN A 274 -6.45 -8.34 16.24
N MET A 275 -6.84 -9.29 17.11
CA MET A 275 -8.20 -9.81 17.16
C MET A 275 -9.21 -8.73 17.57
N ILE A 276 -8.88 -7.94 18.60
CA ILE A 276 -9.74 -6.82 19.04
C ILE A 276 -9.89 -5.81 17.91
N LEU A 277 -8.78 -5.42 17.27
CA LEU A 277 -8.78 -4.50 16.14
C LEU A 277 -9.66 -5.01 14.99
N ASN A 278 -9.51 -6.28 14.63
CA ASN A 278 -10.31 -6.90 13.57
C ASN A 278 -11.80 -6.92 13.92
N LYS A 279 -12.18 -7.28 15.16
CA LYS A 279 -13.59 -7.26 15.59
C LYS A 279 -14.19 -5.86 15.52
N ARG A 280 -13.45 -4.83 15.91
CA ARG A 280 -13.87 -3.43 15.79
C ARG A 280 -14.07 -3.04 14.34
N ALA A 281 -13.12 -3.40 13.47
CA ALA A 281 -13.20 -3.12 12.04
C ALA A 281 -14.42 -3.82 11.41
N GLU A 282 -14.59 -5.12 11.65
CA GLU A 282 -15.71 -5.92 11.13
C GLU A 282 -17.06 -5.33 11.56
N ARG A 283 -17.25 -5.03 12.85
CA ARG A 283 -18.48 -4.40 13.36
C ARG A 283 -18.80 -3.07 12.68
N ASN A 284 -17.80 -2.20 12.53
CA ASN A 284 -18.01 -0.88 11.92
C ASN A 284 -18.21 -0.99 10.39
N CYS A 285 -17.54 -1.92 9.73
CA CYS A 285 -17.76 -2.23 8.33
C CYS A 285 -19.20 -2.71 8.07
N GLU A 286 -19.71 -3.60 8.94
CA GLU A 286 -21.12 -4.04 8.92
C GLU A 286 -22.09 -2.87 9.14
N LYS A 287 -21.84 -2.05 10.17
CA LYS A 287 -22.63 -0.85 10.49
C LYS A 287 -22.80 0.10 9.30
N TYR A 288 -21.74 0.34 8.52
CA TYR A 288 -21.74 1.28 7.41
C TYR A 288 -21.93 0.64 6.02
N GLY A 289 -22.11 -0.68 5.95
CA GLY A 289 -22.27 -1.41 4.70
C GLY A 289 -21.08 -1.25 3.75
N ILE A 290 -19.86 -1.40 4.28
CA ILE A 290 -18.61 -1.37 3.52
C ILE A 290 -17.86 -2.69 3.72
N LYS A 291 -17.17 -3.18 2.68
CA LYS A 291 -16.47 -4.47 2.76
C LYS A 291 -15.17 -4.34 3.54
N ILE A 292 -14.82 -5.36 4.31
CA ILE A 292 -13.47 -5.54 4.83
C ILE A 292 -12.62 -6.27 3.78
N GLY A 293 -11.71 -5.55 3.13
CA GLY A 293 -11.01 -6.00 1.93
C GLY A 293 -11.88 -6.07 0.67
N PHE A 294 -11.26 -6.16 -0.50
CA PHE A 294 -11.99 -6.17 -1.79
C PHE A 294 -12.52 -7.55 -2.21
N CYS A 295 -12.00 -8.63 -1.63
CA CYS A 295 -12.56 -9.98 -1.70
C CYS A 295 -12.80 -10.48 -0.27
N SER A 296 -13.89 -11.22 -0.04
CA SER A 296 -14.06 -11.96 1.22
C SER A 296 -12.86 -12.89 1.46
N LYS A 297 -12.58 -13.31 2.70
CA LYS A 297 -11.45 -14.21 2.99
C LYS A 297 -11.49 -15.45 2.08
N ILE A 298 -10.33 -15.92 1.62
CA ILE A 298 -10.18 -17.26 1.06
C ILE A 298 -10.30 -18.20 2.28
N ASN A 299 -11.39 -18.95 2.38
CA ASN A 299 -11.52 -20.02 3.36
C ASN A 299 -10.64 -21.20 2.94
#